data_AF-A0A975KGB1-F1
#
_entry.id   AF-A0A975KGB1-F1
#
_cell.length_a   1.000
_cell.length_b   1.000
_cell.length_c   1.000
_cell.angle_alpha   90.00
_cell.angle_beta   90.00
_cell.angle_gamma   90.00
#
_symmetry.space_group_name_H-M   'P 1'
#
loop_
_entity.id
_entity.type
_entity.pdbx_description
1 polymer ?
#
loop_
_entity_poly.entity_id
_entity_poly.type
_entity_poly.pdbx_seq_one_letter_code
_entity_poly.pdbx_strand_id
1 'polypeptide(L)'
;MRTKNEINQAVAILTRKADRLSLVQAEVLQGSMTEQQVFQKYVMEVAEENRDEEMFFAARDAARFSAGHIGLEELIPDVQSMTAADFAATGALGVVDEESDTIMLSRKEFNRLLARIERLEHWTGLRRKAAPGDCTPLPLPEDADMDDLMKQNEACRYLSCGKNTIKGYASRGLVHSYKKGKFTYYSRRELDKKIRKLRDTL
;
A
#
# COMPACT_ATOMS: atom_id res chain seq x y z
N MET A 1 18.75 4.93 -5.50
CA MET A 1 18.38 6.09 -6.33
C MET A 1 16.99 6.54 -5.95
N ARG A 2 16.84 7.80 -5.58
CA ARG A 2 15.54 8.41 -5.30
C ARG A 2 14.72 8.59 -6.57
N THR A 3 13.42 8.75 -6.42
CA THR A 3 12.52 9.01 -7.53
C THR A 3 12.70 10.44 -8.04
N LYS A 4 12.41 10.68 -9.32
CA LYS A 4 12.47 12.03 -9.91
C LYS A 4 11.58 13.03 -9.18
N ASN A 5 10.46 12.57 -8.62
CA ASN A 5 9.51 13.41 -7.89
C ASN A 5 10.10 13.92 -6.59
N GLU A 6 10.78 13.06 -5.81
CA GLU A 6 11.46 13.47 -4.58
C GLU A 6 12.59 14.48 -4.85
N ILE A 7 13.33 14.29 -5.95
CA ILE A 7 14.38 15.22 -6.38
C ILE A 7 13.77 16.59 -6.75
N ASN A 8 12.68 16.59 -7.53
CA ASN A 8 11.99 17.81 -7.91
C ASN A 8 11.39 18.54 -6.70
N GLN A 9 10.87 17.79 -5.72
CA GLN A 9 10.35 18.34 -4.47
C GLN A 9 11.47 19.04 -3.68
N ALA A 10 12.61 18.38 -3.52
CA ALA A 10 13.77 18.98 -2.84
C ALA A 10 14.26 20.25 -3.56
N VAL A 11 14.36 20.22 -4.89
CA VAL A 11 14.72 21.39 -5.72
C VAL A 11 13.75 22.55 -5.50
N ALA A 12 12.44 22.30 -5.46
CA ALA A 12 11.43 23.34 -5.26
C ALA A 12 11.56 24.02 -3.89
N ILE A 13 11.81 23.24 -2.83
CA ILE A 13 12.02 23.76 -1.47
C ILE A 13 13.29 24.61 -1.42
N LEU A 14 14.40 24.10 -1.96
CA LEU A 14 15.69 24.79 -1.98
C LEU A 14 15.65 26.10 -2.78
N THR A 15 14.94 26.09 -3.92
CA THR A 15 14.78 27.28 -4.77
C THR A 15 13.98 28.38 -4.06
N ARG A 16 12.97 28.01 -3.26
CA ARG A 16 12.19 28.99 -2.46
C ARG A 16 13.00 29.58 -1.32
N LYS A 17 13.87 28.79 -0.67
CA LYS A 17 14.74 29.29 0.40
C LYS A 17 15.70 30.36 -0.13
N ALA A 18 16.12 30.25 -1.40
CA ALA A 18 16.92 31.23 -2.14
C ALA A 18 18.27 31.61 -1.48
N ASP A 19 18.72 30.86 -0.47
CA ASP A 19 20.03 31.02 0.13
C ASP A 19 21.14 30.55 -0.81
N ARG A 20 22.35 31.12 -0.64
CA ARG A 20 23.54 30.78 -1.42
C ARG A 20 23.82 29.26 -1.45
N LEU A 21 23.71 28.57 -0.30
CA LEU A 21 23.92 27.12 -0.20
C LEU A 21 22.74 26.32 -0.80
N SER A 22 21.52 26.78 -0.59
CA SER A 22 20.32 26.11 -1.11
C SER A 22 20.27 26.14 -2.64
N LEU A 23 20.69 27.25 -3.26
CA LEU A 23 20.79 27.37 -4.72
C LEU A 23 21.84 26.41 -5.30
N VAL A 24 22.98 26.24 -4.63
CA VAL A 24 24.01 25.28 -5.03
C VAL A 24 23.49 23.84 -4.94
N GLN A 25 22.77 23.50 -3.87
CA GLN A 25 22.14 22.19 -3.73
C GLN A 25 21.09 21.94 -4.83
N ALA A 26 20.28 22.95 -5.14
CA ALA A 26 19.30 22.87 -6.22
C ALA A 26 19.97 22.65 -7.59
N GLU A 27 21.08 23.35 -7.88
CA GLU A 27 21.86 23.19 -9.11
C GLU A 27 22.38 21.75 -9.26
N VAL A 28 22.96 21.19 -8.20
CA VAL A 28 23.47 19.81 -8.18
C VAL A 28 22.36 18.80 -8.45
N LEU A 29 21.20 18.98 -7.82
CA LEU A 29 20.03 18.09 -8.00
C LEU A 29 19.44 18.21 -9.41
N GLN A 30 19.32 19.43 -9.95
CA GLN A 30 18.85 19.67 -11.32
C GLN A 30 19.81 19.08 -12.36
N GLY A 31 21.13 19.23 -12.13
CA GLY A 31 22.18 18.68 -12.99
C GLY A 31 22.40 17.17 -12.82
N SER A 32 21.70 16.52 -11.88
CA SER A 32 21.92 15.10 -11.53
C SER A 32 23.40 14.77 -11.29
N MET A 33 24.13 15.69 -10.66
CA MET A 33 25.57 15.55 -10.48
C MET A 33 25.91 14.46 -9.45
N THR A 34 26.96 13.69 -9.72
CA THR A 34 27.48 12.68 -8.78
C THR A 34 28.46 13.31 -7.79
N GLU A 35 28.75 12.63 -6.68
CA GLU A 35 29.75 13.10 -5.69
C GLU A 35 31.12 13.39 -6.33
N GLN A 36 31.52 12.59 -7.32
CA GLN A 36 32.77 12.80 -8.06
C GLN A 36 32.74 14.08 -8.90
N GLN A 37 31.62 14.36 -9.58
CA GLN A 37 31.44 15.58 -10.38
C GLN A 37 31.38 16.83 -9.50
N VAL A 38 30.77 16.72 -8.32
CA VAL A 38 30.77 17.79 -7.32
C VAL A 38 32.19 18.08 -6.83
N PHE A 39 32.97 17.04 -6.50
CA PHE A 39 34.36 17.21 -6.08
C PHE A 39 35.21 17.86 -7.17
N GLN A 40 35.06 17.43 -8.42
CA GLN A 40 35.74 18.03 -9.55
C GLN A 40 35.44 19.54 -9.66
N LYS A 41 34.16 19.91 -9.67
CA LYS A 41 33.71 21.30 -9.88
C LYS A 41 34.07 22.24 -8.74
N TYR A 42 33.92 21.82 -7.48
CA TYR A 42 34.08 22.71 -6.33
C TYR A 42 35.46 22.64 -5.66
N VAL A 43 36.27 21.59 -5.93
CA VAL A 43 37.59 21.41 -5.30
C VAL A 43 38.73 21.42 -6.33
N MET A 44 38.57 20.71 -7.45
CA MET A 44 39.65 20.58 -8.44
C MET A 44 39.72 21.75 -9.43
N GLU A 45 38.58 22.32 -9.81
CA GLU A 45 38.51 23.43 -10.77
C GLU A 45 38.61 24.82 -10.11
N VAL A 46 38.52 24.88 -8.78
CA VAL A 46 38.57 26.12 -8.01
C VAL A 46 39.96 26.28 -7.38
N ALA A 47 40.56 27.47 -7.57
CA ALA A 47 41.82 27.84 -6.92
C ALA A 47 41.68 27.80 -5.38
N GLU A 48 42.75 27.41 -4.68
CA GLU A 48 42.68 27.10 -3.24
C GLU A 48 42.13 28.26 -2.38
N GLU A 49 42.43 29.49 -2.77
CA GLU A 49 42.01 30.73 -2.10
C GLU A 49 40.50 31.00 -2.19
N ASN A 50 39.82 30.40 -3.18
CA ASN A 50 38.40 30.58 -3.43
C ASN A 50 37.56 29.34 -3.06
N ARG A 51 38.19 28.33 -2.43
CA ARG A 51 37.49 27.12 -2.00
C ARG A 51 36.58 27.43 -0.83
N ASP A 52 35.30 27.23 -1.04
CA ASP A 52 34.27 27.38 -0.02
C ASP A 52 33.88 25.98 0.47
N GLU A 53 34.41 25.59 1.63
CA GLU A 53 34.19 24.26 2.21
C GLU A 53 32.69 24.01 2.48
N GLU A 54 31.95 25.03 2.94
CA GLU A 54 30.53 24.92 3.22
C GLU A 54 29.72 24.67 1.94
N MET A 55 30.07 25.35 0.83
CA MET A 55 29.48 25.05 -0.48
C MET A 55 29.73 23.62 -0.93
N PHE A 56 30.97 23.13 -0.76
CA PHE A 56 31.31 21.78 -1.15
C PHE A 56 30.51 20.75 -0.36
N PHE A 57 30.39 20.92 0.97
CA PHE A 57 29.59 20.02 1.79
C PHE A 57 28.11 20.04 1.41
N ALA A 58 27.54 21.23 1.20
CA ALA A 58 26.15 21.36 0.74
C ALA A 58 25.93 20.65 -0.61
N ALA A 59 26.80 20.89 -1.59
CA ALA A 59 26.75 20.27 -2.91
C ALA A 59 26.91 18.74 -2.84
N ARG A 60 27.82 18.24 -2.00
CA ARG A 60 28.04 16.80 -1.80
C ARG A 60 26.81 16.15 -1.18
N ASP A 61 26.19 16.79 -0.20
CA ASP A 61 25.02 16.25 0.47
C ASP A 61 23.82 16.18 -0.49
N ALA A 62 23.67 17.16 -1.39
CA ALA A 62 22.71 17.08 -2.50
C ALA A 62 22.96 15.88 -3.43
N ALA A 63 24.21 15.60 -3.80
CA ALA A 63 24.55 14.42 -4.60
C ALA A 63 24.24 13.10 -3.85
N ARG A 64 24.51 13.04 -2.54
CA ARG A 64 24.16 11.90 -1.68
C ARG A 64 22.66 11.69 -1.55
N PHE A 65 21.90 12.78 -1.49
CA PHE A 65 20.44 12.72 -1.48
C PHE A 65 19.91 12.07 -2.76
N SER A 66 20.40 12.50 -3.92
CA SER A 66 20.05 11.93 -5.23
C SER A 66 20.37 10.42 -5.30
N ALA A 67 21.52 10.01 -4.78
CA ALA A 67 21.91 8.61 -4.68
C ALA A 67 21.01 7.79 -3.73
N GLY A 68 20.38 8.45 -2.75
CA GLY A 68 19.52 7.85 -1.73
C GLY A 68 20.27 7.48 -0.45
N HIS A 69 21.44 8.08 -0.21
CA HIS A 69 22.26 7.83 0.97
C HIS A 69 21.84 8.64 2.20
N ILE A 70 21.16 9.78 1.99
CA ILE A 70 20.68 10.66 3.08
C ILE A 70 19.19 10.99 2.94
N GLY A 71 18.57 11.35 4.06
CA GLY A 71 17.16 11.78 4.19
C GLY A 71 16.90 13.19 3.63
N LEU A 72 15.62 13.57 3.45
CA LEU A 72 15.28 14.96 3.08
C LEU A 72 15.48 15.90 4.28
N GLU A 73 15.26 15.36 5.48
CA GLU A 73 15.44 16.01 6.77
C GLU A 73 16.92 16.32 7.04
N GLU A 74 17.82 15.48 6.52
CA GLU A 74 19.27 15.67 6.64
C GLU A 74 19.78 16.68 5.61
N LEU A 75 19.20 16.69 4.40
CA LEU A 75 19.53 17.68 3.37
C LEU A 75 19.03 19.08 3.75
N ILE A 76 17.84 19.17 4.36
CA ILE A 76 17.20 20.43 4.70
C ILE A 76 16.66 20.33 6.15
N PRO A 77 17.45 20.75 7.15
CA PRO A 77 17.11 20.61 8.57
C PRO A 77 15.79 21.27 8.98
N ASP A 78 15.40 22.36 8.29
CA ASP A 78 14.19 23.13 8.60
C ASP A 78 12.89 22.49 8.06
N VAL A 79 12.98 21.38 7.31
CA VAL A 79 11.82 20.73 6.67
C VAL A 79 10.75 20.28 7.66
N GLN A 80 11.13 19.93 8.89
CA GLN A 80 10.17 19.53 9.93
C GLN A 80 9.33 20.71 10.45
N SER A 81 9.80 21.95 10.25
CA SER A 81 9.06 23.17 10.62
C SER A 81 8.18 23.70 9.49
N MET A 82 8.33 23.18 8.27
CA MET A 82 7.53 23.58 7.12
C MET A 82 6.14 22.96 7.21
N THR A 83 5.11 23.81 7.15
CA THR A 83 3.72 23.36 7.20
C THR A 83 3.29 22.80 5.85
N ALA A 84 2.23 21.97 5.82
CA ALA A 84 1.65 21.48 4.56
C ALA A 84 1.27 22.62 3.59
N ALA A 85 0.95 23.81 4.11
CA ALA A 85 0.70 25.00 3.31
C ALA A 85 1.97 25.56 2.64
N ASP A 86 3.13 25.43 3.29
CA ASP A 86 4.41 25.82 2.70
C ASP A 86 4.79 24.88 1.56
N PHE A 87 4.55 23.57 1.70
CA PHE A 87 4.70 22.59 0.62
C PHE A 87 3.75 22.86 -0.56
N ALA A 88 2.51 23.27 -0.28
CA ALA A 88 1.53 23.65 -1.31
C ALA A 88 1.97 24.92 -2.05
N ALA A 89 2.46 25.93 -1.33
CA ALA A 89 2.93 27.19 -1.91
C ALA A 89 4.29 27.07 -2.63
N THR A 90 5.15 26.10 -2.28
CA THR A 90 6.39 25.81 -3.03
C THR A 90 6.16 25.21 -4.41
N GLY A 91 4.94 24.80 -4.77
CA GLY A 91 4.72 23.93 -5.94
C GLY A 91 5.45 22.59 -5.81
N ALA A 92 5.95 22.25 -4.61
CA ALA A 92 6.60 20.98 -4.26
C ALA A 92 5.56 19.89 -3.97
N LEU A 93 4.33 20.30 -3.63
CA LEU A 93 3.15 19.62 -4.15
C LEU A 93 3.05 19.95 -5.65
N GLY A 94 3.95 19.39 -6.45
CA GLY A 94 3.46 18.79 -7.67
C GLY A 94 2.32 17.93 -7.17
N VAL A 95 1.10 18.22 -7.65
CA VAL A 95 -0.11 17.42 -7.40
C VAL A 95 0.39 16.04 -7.05
N VAL A 96 0.19 15.58 -5.81
CA VAL A 96 0.39 14.16 -5.57
C VAL A 96 -0.57 13.59 -6.58
N ASP A 97 -0.04 13.21 -7.73
CA ASP A 97 -0.78 12.62 -8.79
C ASP A 97 -0.91 11.23 -8.20
N GLU A 98 -1.84 11.11 -7.24
CA GLU A 98 -2.48 9.85 -6.90
C GLU A 98 -2.94 9.20 -8.22
N GLU A 99 -3.16 10.00 -9.28
CA GLU A 99 -3.36 9.61 -10.66
C GLU A 99 -2.13 9.00 -11.39
N SER A 100 -0.88 9.33 -11.06
CA SER A 100 0.30 8.75 -11.77
C SER A 100 0.62 7.31 -11.35
N ASP A 101 0.21 6.90 -10.16
CA ASP A 101 0.26 5.50 -9.71
C ASP A 101 -1.06 4.76 -9.94
N THR A 102 -2.13 5.46 -10.32
CA THR A 102 -3.41 4.83 -10.64
C THR A 102 -3.39 4.35 -12.09
N ILE A 103 -2.85 3.15 -12.30
CA ILE A 103 -2.97 2.44 -13.57
C ILE A 103 -4.47 2.21 -13.84
N MET A 104 -5.01 2.85 -14.87
CA MET A 104 -6.35 2.55 -15.36
C MET A 104 -6.37 1.15 -15.97
N LEU A 105 -6.86 0.18 -15.20
CA LEU A 105 -7.06 -1.19 -15.65
C LEU A 105 -8.45 -1.35 -16.24
N SER A 106 -8.55 -2.13 -17.32
CA SER A 106 -9.88 -2.60 -17.75
C SER A 106 -10.51 -3.44 -16.63
N ARG A 107 -11.85 -3.45 -16.56
CA ARG A 107 -12.57 -4.27 -15.55
C ARG A 107 -12.16 -5.75 -15.60
N LYS A 108 -11.83 -6.24 -16.80
CA LYS A 108 -11.35 -7.61 -17.04
C LYS A 108 -9.98 -7.86 -16.42
N GLU A 109 -9.04 -6.93 -16.57
CA GLU A 109 -7.70 -7.03 -15.99
C GLU A 109 -7.75 -6.92 -14.48
N PHE A 110 -8.57 -6.00 -13.95
CA PHE A 110 -8.80 -5.86 -12.52
C PHE A 110 -9.30 -7.19 -11.90
N ASN A 111 -10.33 -7.80 -12.51
CA ASN A 111 -10.86 -9.09 -12.05
C ASN A 111 -9.79 -10.21 -12.15
N ARG A 112 -8.97 -10.21 -13.20
CA ARG A 112 -7.88 -11.18 -13.37
C ARG A 112 -6.80 -11.01 -12.30
N LEU A 113 -6.51 -9.78 -11.90
CA LEU A 113 -5.56 -9.46 -10.84
C LEU A 113 -6.07 -9.95 -9.48
N LEU A 114 -7.34 -9.68 -9.17
CA LEU A 114 -8.04 -10.19 -7.99
C LEU A 114 -7.95 -11.71 -7.89
N ALA A 115 -8.31 -12.44 -8.95
CA ALA A 115 -8.22 -13.90 -8.97
C ALA A 115 -6.77 -14.42 -8.88
N ARG A 116 -5.76 -13.63 -9.24
CA ARG A 116 -4.34 -13.97 -9.06
C ARG A 116 -3.92 -13.78 -7.60
N ILE A 117 -4.33 -12.68 -6.96
CA ILE A 117 -4.07 -12.43 -5.53
C ILE A 117 -4.74 -13.51 -4.67
N GLU A 118 -6.01 -13.86 -4.93
CA GLU A 118 -6.70 -14.92 -4.19
C GLU A 118 -6.01 -16.29 -4.28
N ARG A 119 -5.43 -16.59 -5.43
CA ARG A 119 -4.60 -17.79 -5.62
C ARG A 119 -3.30 -17.70 -4.85
N LEU A 120 -2.61 -16.56 -4.90
CA LEU A 120 -1.39 -16.35 -4.12
C LEU A 120 -1.63 -16.45 -2.61
N GLU A 121 -2.70 -15.84 -2.10
CA GLU A 121 -3.12 -15.96 -0.69
C GLU A 121 -3.41 -17.42 -0.30
N HIS A 122 -3.99 -18.20 -1.22
CA HIS A 122 -4.24 -19.62 -1.00
C HIS A 122 -2.93 -20.43 -0.94
N TRP A 123 -1.99 -20.17 -1.85
CA TRP A 123 -0.72 -20.89 -1.95
C TRP A 123 0.26 -20.55 -0.83
N THR A 124 0.26 -19.30 -0.38
CA THR A 124 1.20 -18.80 0.65
C THR A 124 0.66 -18.96 2.08
N GLY A 125 -0.59 -19.40 2.25
CA GLY A 125 -1.23 -19.48 3.56
C GLY A 125 -1.53 -18.11 4.20
N LEU A 126 -1.23 -17.01 3.50
CA LEU A 126 -1.51 -15.61 3.88
C LEU A 126 -2.97 -15.21 3.66
N ARG A 127 -3.89 -16.19 3.55
CA ARG A 127 -5.33 -15.90 3.70
C ARG A 127 -5.43 -15.01 4.93
N ARG A 128 -5.98 -13.80 4.77
CA ARG A 128 -6.53 -13.03 5.87
C ARG A 128 -7.25 -14.07 6.73
N LYS A 129 -6.66 -14.48 7.85
CA LYS A 129 -7.47 -15.02 8.94
C LYS A 129 -8.43 -13.88 9.13
N ALA A 130 -9.67 -14.03 8.67
CA ALA A 130 -10.73 -13.14 9.08
C ALA A 130 -10.49 -12.99 10.58
N ALA A 131 -10.26 -11.75 11.03
CA ALA A 131 -9.99 -11.50 12.43
C ALA A 131 -10.98 -12.38 13.22
N PRO A 132 -10.53 -13.18 14.20
CA PRO A 132 -11.46 -13.98 14.96
C PRO A 132 -12.41 -13.02 15.69
N GLY A 133 -13.58 -12.77 15.07
CA GLY A 133 -14.50 -11.69 15.38
C GLY A 133 -14.95 -11.01 14.08
N ASP A 134 -16.15 -11.21 13.53
CA ASP A 134 -17.40 -11.61 14.14
C ASP A 134 -18.21 -12.38 13.10
N CYS A 135 -18.16 -13.73 13.13
CA CYS A 135 -19.10 -14.54 12.34
C CYS A 135 -20.41 -14.66 13.10
N THR A 136 -21.00 -13.51 13.44
CA THR A 136 -22.37 -13.47 13.95
C THR A 136 -23.28 -13.94 12.82
N PRO A 137 -24.07 -15.01 13.03
CA PRO A 137 -25.00 -15.45 12.01
C PRO A 137 -26.01 -14.32 11.74
N LEU A 138 -26.21 -13.99 10.47
CA LEU A 138 -27.10 -12.91 10.07
C LEU A 138 -28.52 -13.20 10.56
N PRO A 139 -29.33 -12.18 10.91
CA PRO A 139 -30.75 -12.41 11.15
C PRO A 139 -31.37 -13.08 9.92
N LEU A 140 -32.23 -14.07 10.16
CA LEU A 140 -32.92 -14.74 9.06
C LEU A 140 -33.86 -13.74 8.35
N PRO A 141 -33.80 -13.60 7.01
CA PRO A 141 -34.76 -12.80 6.26
C PRO A 141 -36.20 -13.28 6.49
N GLU A 142 -37.17 -12.36 6.47
CA GLU A 142 -38.59 -12.68 6.68
C GLU A 142 -39.18 -13.52 5.53
N ASP A 143 -38.63 -13.37 4.33
CA ASP A 143 -38.96 -14.07 3.08
C ASP A 143 -38.14 -15.35 2.87
N ALA A 144 -37.38 -15.79 3.88
CA ALA A 144 -36.49 -16.93 3.72
C ALA A 144 -37.26 -18.25 3.56
N ASP A 145 -36.90 -19.01 2.53
CA ASP A 145 -37.45 -20.34 2.24
C ASP A 145 -37.04 -21.34 3.34
N MET A 146 -37.98 -21.62 4.26
CA MET A 146 -37.76 -22.51 5.40
C MET A 146 -37.59 -23.97 4.99
N ASP A 147 -38.03 -24.37 3.80
CA ASP A 147 -37.85 -25.75 3.29
C ASP A 147 -36.42 -26.00 2.82
N ASP A 148 -35.72 -24.94 2.39
CA ASP A 148 -34.30 -24.99 2.02
C ASP A 148 -33.37 -24.86 3.25
N LEU A 149 -33.86 -24.30 4.36
CA LEU A 149 -33.06 -24.03 5.55
C LEU A 149 -33.00 -25.23 6.50
N MET A 150 -31.79 -25.66 6.82
CA MET A 150 -31.52 -26.71 7.79
C MET A 150 -30.87 -26.17 9.06
N LYS A 151 -31.22 -26.74 10.21
CA LYS A 151 -30.58 -26.37 11.49
C LYS A 151 -29.11 -26.79 11.47
N GLN A 152 -28.27 -26.12 12.26
CA GLN A 152 -26.84 -26.44 12.36
C GLN A 152 -26.54 -27.92 12.58
N ASN A 153 -27.32 -28.61 13.43
CA ASN A 153 -27.12 -30.03 13.69
C ASN A 153 -27.46 -30.90 12.47
N GLU A 154 -28.51 -30.53 11.72
CA GLU A 154 -28.91 -31.21 10.48
C GLU A 154 -27.87 -30.96 9.38
N ALA A 155 -27.35 -29.75 9.28
CA ALA A 155 -26.28 -29.41 8.35
C ALA A 155 -24.97 -30.17 8.63
N CYS A 156 -24.61 -30.33 9.90
CA CYS A 156 -23.47 -31.15 10.30
C CYS A 156 -23.66 -32.62 9.88
N ARG A 157 -24.87 -33.17 10.06
CA ARG A 157 -25.19 -34.54 9.61
C ARG A 157 -25.18 -34.65 8.09
N TYR A 158 -25.77 -33.69 7.39
CA TYR A 158 -25.84 -33.63 5.93
C TYR A 158 -24.45 -33.64 5.28
N LEU A 159 -23.53 -32.85 5.82
CA LEU A 159 -22.14 -32.76 5.33
C LEU A 159 -21.20 -33.83 5.91
N SER A 160 -21.68 -34.61 6.88
CA SER A 160 -20.87 -35.50 7.72
C SER A 160 -19.64 -34.78 8.31
N CYS A 161 -19.87 -33.61 8.92
CA CYS A 161 -18.82 -32.76 9.48
C CYS A 161 -19.13 -32.28 10.90
N GLY A 162 -18.10 -31.82 11.62
CA GLY A 162 -18.23 -31.28 12.97
C GLY A 162 -18.75 -29.84 13.01
N LYS A 163 -19.29 -29.42 14.16
CA LYS A 163 -19.81 -28.06 14.37
C LYS A 163 -18.76 -26.97 14.13
N ASN A 164 -17.50 -27.22 14.47
CA ASN A 164 -16.41 -26.27 14.24
C ASN A 164 -16.04 -26.19 12.75
N THR A 165 -16.21 -27.28 12.00
CA THR A 165 -15.94 -27.33 10.56
C THR A 165 -16.94 -26.47 9.80
N ILE A 166 -18.25 -26.61 10.07
CA ILE A 166 -19.26 -25.79 9.40
C ILE A 166 -19.17 -24.31 9.80
N LYS A 167 -18.82 -24.00 11.06
CA LYS A 167 -18.49 -22.63 11.48
C LYS A 167 -17.28 -22.10 10.74
N GLY A 168 -16.25 -22.92 10.53
CA GLY A 168 -15.08 -22.58 9.72
C GLY A 168 -15.42 -22.32 8.26
N TYR A 169 -16.42 -23.02 7.69
CA TYR A 169 -16.92 -22.71 6.35
C TYR A 169 -17.64 -21.36 6.32
N ALA A 170 -18.46 -21.06 7.33
CA ALA A 170 -19.12 -19.77 7.44
C ALA A 170 -18.10 -18.63 7.62
N SER A 171 -17.07 -18.83 8.45
CA SER A 171 -16.02 -17.83 8.66
C SER A 171 -15.13 -17.58 7.46
N ARG A 172 -15.07 -18.53 6.52
CA ARG A 172 -14.38 -18.39 5.24
C ARG A 172 -15.29 -17.84 4.14
N GLY A 173 -16.54 -17.47 4.44
CA GLY A 173 -17.52 -17.01 3.46
C GLY A 173 -18.00 -18.09 2.49
N LEU A 174 -17.70 -19.36 2.78
CA LEU A 174 -18.10 -20.49 1.92
C LEU A 174 -19.58 -20.79 2.04
N VAL A 175 -20.21 -20.48 3.17
CA VAL A 175 -21.65 -20.71 3.39
C VAL A 175 -22.20 -19.61 4.29
N HIS A 176 -23.46 -19.21 4.11
CA HIS A 176 -24.08 -18.26 5.02
C HIS A 176 -24.67 -18.99 6.23
N SER A 177 -24.51 -18.38 7.41
CA SER A 177 -25.17 -18.81 8.63
C SER A 177 -26.21 -17.78 9.03
N TYR A 178 -27.43 -18.24 9.29
CA TYR A 178 -28.54 -17.39 9.71
C TYR A 178 -28.98 -17.70 11.15
N LYS A 179 -29.47 -16.71 11.90
CA LYS A 179 -29.99 -16.87 13.25
C LYS A 179 -31.49 -16.61 13.26
N LYS A 180 -32.26 -17.56 13.79
CA LYS A 180 -33.67 -17.38 14.14
C LYS A 180 -33.88 -17.88 15.57
N GLY A 181 -34.14 -16.95 16.48
CA GLY A 181 -34.21 -17.23 17.92
C GLY A 181 -32.92 -17.84 18.47
N LYS A 182 -33.01 -19.05 19.03
CA LYS A 182 -31.88 -19.79 19.62
C LYS A 182 -31.11 -20.66 18.62
N PHE A 183 -31.60 -20.80 17.39
CA PHE A 183 -31.04 -21.74 16.41
C PHE A 183 -30.31 -21.02 15.28
N THR A 184 -29.24 -21.66 14.82
CA THR A 184 -28.51 -21.27 13.60
C THR A 184 -28.92 -22.18 12.45
N TYR A 185 -29.19 -21.58 11.30
CA TYR A 185 -29.65 -22.22 10.07
C TYR A 185 -28.64 -22.03 8.95
N TYR A 186 -28.64 -22.97 8.01
CA TYR A 186 -27.83 -22.98 6.79
C TYR A 186 -28.72 -23.38 5.61
N SER A 187 -28.52 -22.81 4.44
CA SER A 187 -29.27 -23.17 3.22
C SER A 187 -28.71 -24.45 2.61
N ARG A 188 -29.57 -25.44 2.32
CA ARG A 188 -29.20 -26.70 1.67
C ARG A 188 -28.58 -26.48 0.30
N ARG A 189 -29.23 -25.66 -0.54
CA ARG A 189 -28.74 -25.30 -1.87
C ARG A 189 -27.34 -24.70 -1.83
N GLU A 190 -27.05 -23.84 -0.84
CA GLU A 190 -25.71 -23.27 -0.68
C GLU A 190 -24.66 -24.32 -0.31
N LEU A 191 -24.99 -25.23 0.64
CA LEU A 191 -24.08 -26.31 1.03
C LEU A 191 -23.72 -27.20 -0.17
N ASP A 192 -24.72 -27.60 -0.97
CA ASP A 192 -24.50 -28.43 -2.16
C ASP A 192 -23.69 -27.70 -3.23
N LYS A 193 -24.01 -26.43 -3.50
CA LYS A 193 -23.33 -25.65 -4.55
C LYS A 193 -21.87 -25.38 -4.22
N LYS A 194 -21.56 -25.08 -2.95
CA LYS A 194 -20.24 -24.56 -2.57
C LYS A 194 -19.35 -25.61 -1.91
N ILE A 195 -19.89 -26.52 -1.09
CA ILE A 195 -19.06 -27.51 -0.35
C ILE A 195 -18.94 -28.82 -1.12
N ARG A 196 -20.02 -29.32 -1.71
CA ARG A 196 -19.97 -30.60 -2.44
C ARG A 196 -19.09 -30.51 -3.68
N LYS A 197 -19.20 -29.41 -4.43
CA LYS A 197 -18.30 -29.12 -5.57
C LYS A 197 -16.83 -29.07 -5.18
N LEU A 198 -16.49 -28.60 -3.98
CA LEU A 198 -15.12 -28.57 -3.47
C LEU A 198 -14.60 -29.97 -3.09
N ARG A 199 -15.49 -30.89 -2.70
CA ARG A 199 -15.12 -32.28 -2.40
C ARG A 199 -14.94 -33.11 -3.68
N ASP A 200 -15.69 -32.79 -4.73
CA ASP A 200 -15.60 -33.46 -6.04
C ASP A 200 -14.40 -32.96 -6.90
N THR A 201 -13.74 -31.87 -6.48
CA THR A 201 -12.55 -31.30 -7.15
C THR A 201 -11.23 -31.60 -6.44
N LEU A 202 -11.27 -32.36 -5.33
CA LEU A 202 -10.12 -32.92 -4.61
C LEU A 202 -10.01 -34.42 -4.89
#